data_AF-A0A4Y2NS38-F1
#
_entry.id   AF-A0A4Y2NS38-F1
#
_cell.length_a   1.000
_cell.length_b   1.000
_cell.length_c   1.000
_cell.angle_alpha   90.00
_cell.angle_beta   90.00
_cell.angle_gamma   90.00
#
_symmetry.space_group_name_H-M   'P 1'
#
loop_
_entity.id
_entity.type
_entity.pdbx_description
1 polymer ?
#
loop_
_entity_poly.entity_id
_entity_poly.type
_entity_poly.pdbx_seq_one_letter_code
_entity_poly.pdbx_strand_id
1 'polypeptide(L)'
;MLSQWNLQRGRQKEMQIKSRVLVSNDLNLKDIIWKSKEYSEDPDSVASILITAVADRKRKEEERKIRERWRKNVKKRKKKEQEEERRLQEQSQHELEVARLQFQTVTSGQSDIQAVVQEAIGVKKKFLFPKLEVRRFSGNMKYLFPFWSRFEHIHKDIDIVPENKFQYVVQATVSGS
;
A
#
# COMPACT_ATOMS: atom_id res chain seq x y z
N MET A 1 44.36 16.58 2.77
CA MET A 1 44.35 16.64 4.26
C MET A 1 43.92 18.01 4.81
N LEU A 2 44.27 19.14 4.18
CA LEU A 2 43.90 20.50 4.63
C LEU A 2 42.38 20.76 4.72
N SER A 3 41.56 20.17 3.83
CA SER A 3 40.11 20.40 3.78
C SER A 3 39.35 19.86 5.00
N GLN A 4 39.77 18.72 5.55
CA GLN A 4 39.16 18.16 6.77
C GLN A 4 39.51 19.00 8.02
N TRP A 5 40.75 19.49 8.11
CA TRP A 5 41.21 20.30 9.23
C TRP A 5 40.52 21.66 9.30
N ASN A 6 40.31 22.31 8.15
CA ASN A 6 39.56 23.56 8.06
C ASN A 6 38.08 23.37 8.41
N LEU A 7 37.45 22.27 7.98
CA LEU A 7 36.08 21.93 8.34
C LEU A 7 35.91 21.65 9.85
N GLN A 8 36.87 20.95 10.46
CA GLN A 8 36.91 20.69 11.90
C GLN A 8 37.02 22.01 12.70
N ARG A 9 37.89 22.93 12.27
CA ARG A 9 38.07 24.25 12.92
C ARG A 9 36.84 25.14 12.76
N GLY A 10 36.17 25.09 11.60
CA GLY A 10 34.90 25.79 11.37
C GLY A 10 33.81 25.31 12.33
N ARG A 11 33.63 23.99 12.46
CA ARG A 11 32.68 23.39 13.42
C ARG A 11 32.98 23.77 14.88
N GLN A 12 34.27 23.80 15.26
CA GLN A 12 34.68 24.20 16.60
C GLN A 12 34.37 25.69 16.87
N LYS A 13 34.69 26.58 15.93
CA LYS A 13 34.34 28.01 16.04
C LYS A 13 32.84 28.22 16.13
N GLU A 14 32.04 27.51 15.33
CA GLU A 14 30.59 27.57 15.43
C GLU A 14 30.06 27.09 16.79
N MET A 15 30.60 25.99 17.34
CA MET A 15 30.20 25.51 18.67
C MET A 15 30.54 26.52 19.76
N GLN A 16 31.70 27.16 19.68
CA GLN A 16 32.12 28.20 20.63
C GLN A 16 31.23 29.45 20.54
N ILE A 17 30.86 29.88 19.33
CA ILE A 17 29.94 31.01 19.12
C ILE A 17 28.53 30.65 19.64
N LYS A 18 28.01 29.48 19.27
CA LYS A 18 26.69 29.01 19.76
C LYS A 18 26.67 28.91 21.28
N SER A 19 27.74 28.41 21.91
CA SER A 19 27.87 28.35 23.36
C SER A 19 27.88 29.74 24.00
N ARG A 20 28.70 30.68 23.51
CA ARG A 20 28.75 32.05 24.04
C ARG A 20 27.43 32.79 23.91
N VAL A 21 26.73 32.65 22.78
CA VAL A 21 25.43 33.28 22.55
C VAL A 21 24.36 32.71 23.48
N LEU A 22 24.32 31.38 23.64
CA LEU A 22 23.37 30.74 24.56
C LEU A 22 23.61 31.17 26.01
N VAL A 23 24.87 31.23 26.47
CA VAL A 23 25.23 31.68 27.83
C VAL A 23 24.89 33.15 28.05
N SER A 24 25.17 34.01 27.08
CA SER A 24 24.89 35.46 27.19
C SER A 24 23.38 35.74 27.24
N ASN A 25 22.59 35.01 26.46
CA ASN A 25 21.13 35.14 26.46
C ASN A 25 20.50 34.60 27.76
N ASP A 26 21.06 33.54 28.34
CA ASP A 26 20.59 32.96 29.60
C ASP A 26 20.87 33.90 30.80
N LEU A 27 22.04 34.55 30.82
CA LEU A 27 22.39 35.54 31.84
C LEU A 27 21.47 36.76 31.80
N ASN A 28 21.23 37.31 30.60
CA ASN A 28 20.37 38.48 30.42
C ASN A 28 18.90 38.18 30.81
N LEU A 29 18.40 36.98 30.47
CA LEU A 29 17.04 36.58 30.78
C LEU A 29 16.82 36.38 32.29
N LYS A 30 17.80 35.77 33.00
CA LYS A 30 17.75 35.62 34.46
C LYS A 30 17.73 36.96 35.18
N ASP A 31 18.52 37.92 34.72
CA ASP A 31 18.55 39.27 35.29
C ASP A 31 17.23 40.02 35.07
N ILE A 32 16.57 39.81 33.92
CA ILE A 32 15.24 40.38 33.65
C ILE A 32 14.17 39.76 34.55
N ILE A 33 14.19 38.43 34.71
CA ILE A 33 13.20 37.71 35.54
C ILE A 33 13.37 38.06 37.02
N TRP A 34 14.61 38.11 37.52
CA TRP A 34 14.89 38.44 38.93
C TRP A 34 14.52 39.89 39.28
N LYS A 35 14.57 40.80 38.30
CA LYS A 35 14.17 42.20 38.47
C LYS A 35 12.68 42.44 38.18
N SER A 36 11.93 41.42 37.78
CA SER A 36 10.50 41.58 37.52
C SER A 36 9.75 41.73 38.83
N LYS A 37 8.76 42.64 38.83
CA LYS A 37 7.92 42.90 40.01
C LYS A 37 7.11 41.66 40.40
N GLU A 38 6.67 40.89 39.41
CA GLU A 38 5.90 39.64 39.57
C GLU A 38 6.69 38.54 40.30
N TYR A 39 7.99 38.39 40.02
CA TYR A 39 8.84 37.42 40.73
C TYR A 39 9.07 37.80 42.20
N SER A 40 9.12 39.11 42.50
CA SER A 40 9.24 39.62 43.87
C SER A 40 7.96 39.49 44.68
N GLU A 41 6.79 39.43 44.03
CA GLU A 41 5.49 39.30 44.66
C GLU A 41 5.14 37.83 44.97
N ASP A 42 5.40 36.92 44.03
CA ASP A 42 5.17 35.48 44.21
C ASP A 42 6.21 34.63 43.42
N PRO A 43 7.37 34.33 44.02
CA PRO A 43 8.44 33.60 43.35
C PRO A 43 8.08 32.13 43.07
N ASP A 44 7.22 31.51 43.89
CA ASP A 44 6.84 30.10 43.74
C ASP A 44 5.88 29.91 42.55
N SER A 45 4.96 30.85 42.34
CA SER A 45 4.09 30.87 41.16
C SER A 45 4.89 31.00 39.86
N VAL A 46 5.82 31.96 39.81
CA VAL A 46 6.68 32.15 38.63
C VAL A 46 7.58 30.93 38.39
N ALA A 47 8.12 30.30 39.45
CA ALA A 47 8.89 29.07 39.34
C ALA A 47 8.07 27.91 38.77
N SER A 48 6.82 27.73 39.22
CA SER A 48 5.91 26.69 38.74
C SER A 48 5.59 26.85 37.24
N ILE A 49 5.34 28.09 36.80
CA ILE A 49 5.11 28.41 35.38
C ILE A 49 6.36 28.10 34.55
N LEU A 50 7.55 28.48 35.03
CA LEU A 50 8.80 28.20 34.33
C LEU A 50 9.11 26.70 34.24
N ILE A 51 8.91 25.95 35.33
CA ILE A 51 9.10 24.49 35.34
C ILE A 51 8.16 23.83 34.33
N THR A 52 6.89 24.24 34.31
CA THR A 52 5.90 23.74 33.36
C THR A 52 6.28 24.08 31.93
N ALA A 53 6.65 25.34 31.65
CA ALA A 53 7.07 25.77 30.32
C ALA A 53 8.32 25.05 29.82
N VAL A 54 9.30 24.80 30.70
CA VAL A 54 10.51 24.03 30.37
C VAL A 54 10.16 22.56 30.12
N ALA A 55 9.29 21.97 30.93
CA ALA A 55 8.81 20.59 30.74
C ALA A 55 8.02 20.43 29.43
N ASP A 56 7.13 21.37 29.11
CA ASP A 56 6.36 21.40 27.87
C ASP A 56 7.25 21.57 26.65
N ARG A 57 8.26 22.45 26.72
CA ARG A 57 9.23 22.62 25.63
C ARG A 57 10.02 21.33 25.39
N LYS A 58 10.44 20.63 26.45
CA LYS A 58 11.10 19.31 26.33
C LYS A 58 10.17 18.27 25.72
N ARG A 59 8.93 18.17 26.20
CA ARG A 59 7.91 17.25 25.67
C ARG A 59 7.66 17.49 24.19
N LYS A 60 7.46 18.75 23.80
CA LYS A 60 7.20 19.16 22.41
C LYS A 60 8.34 18.81 21.47
N GLU A 61 9.59 18.91 21.93
CA GLU A 61 10.75 18.51 21.14
C GLU A 61 10.80 16.98 20.92
N GLU A 62 10.52 16.19 21.95
CA GLU A 62 10.44 14.72 21.80
C GLU A 62 9.31 14.30 20.87
N GLU A 63 8.13 14.91 20.95
CA GLU A 63 7.05 14.69 20.00
C GLU A 63 7.45 15.04 18.56
N ARG A 64 8.20 16.13 18.38
CA ARG A 64 8.77 16.52 17.09
C ARG A 64 9.68 15.44 16.54
N LYS A 65 10.57 14.89 17.38
CA LYS A 65 11.48 13.80 17.00
C LYS A 65 10.71 12.53 16.61
N ILE A 66 9.70 12.15 17.39
CA ILE A 66 8.83 11.02 17.10
C ILE A 66 8.13 11.22 15.75
N ARG A 67 7.54 12.40 15.53
CA ARG A 67 6.87 12.74 14.27
C ARG A 67 7.81 12.71 13.07
N GLU A 68 9.03 13.23 13.23
CA GLU A 68 10.03 13.23 12.17
C GLU A 68 10.51 11.80 11.86
N ARG A 69 10.76 10.99 12.89
CA ARG A 69 11.09 9.56 12.75
C ARG A 69 9.98 8.80 12.03
N TRP A 70 8.72 9.02 12.42
CA TRP A 70 7.56 8.41 11.77
C TRP A 70 7.49 8.81 10.29
N ARG A 71 7.62 10.11 9.98
CA ARG A 71 7.66 10.63 8.60
C ARG A 71 8.78 9.98 7.77
N LYS A 72 9.98 9.81 8.34
CA LYS A 72 11.10 9.13 7.69
C LYS A 72 10.80 7.65 7.43
N ASN A 73 10.23 6.95 8.41
CA ASN A 73 9.84 5.55 8.27
C ASN A 73 8.75 5.36 7.22
N VAL A 74 7.71 6.20 7.19
CA VAL A 74 6.65 6.15 6.18
C VAL A 74 7.22 6.34 4.78
N LYS A 75 8.08 7.36 4.59
CA LYS A 75 8.77 7.58 3.30
C LYS A 75 9.62 6.39 2.89
N LYS A 76 10.37 5.79 3.83
CA LYS A 76 11.20 4.62 3.58
C LYS A 76 10.37 3.40 3.17
N ARG A 77 9.23 3.17 3.82
CA ARG A 77 8.31 2.06 3.47
C ARG A 77 7.73 2.25 2.07
N LYS A 78 7.20 3.44 1.76
CA LYS A 78 6.68 3.75 0.42
C LYS A 78 7.74 3.57 -0.68
N LYS A 79 8.98 4.01 -0.41
CA LYS A 79 10.09 3.83 -1.36
C LYS A 79 10.41 2.35 -1.60
N LYS A 80 10.42 1.53 -0.53
CA LYS A 80 10.64 0.09 -0.64
C LYS A 80 9.54 -0.59 -1.45
N GLU A 81 8.29 -0.27 -1.15
CA GLU A 81 7.12 -0.81 -1.86
C GLU A 81 7.16 -0.44 -3.35
N GLN A 82 7.47 0.82 -3.69
CA GLN A 82 7.63 1.26 -5.07
C GLN A 82 8.85 0.60 -5.78
N GLU A 83 9.89 0.24 -5.04
CA GLU A 83 11.03 -0.48 -5.58
C GLU A 83 10.69 -1.96 -5.82
N GLU A 84 9.97 -2.59 -4.90
CA GLU A 84 9.49 -3.97 -5.06
C GLU A 84 8.48 -4.10 -6.20
N GLU A 85 7.54 -3.17 -6.33
CA GLU A 85 6.59 -3.13 -7.44
C GLU A 85 7.30 -2.97 -8.78
N ARG A 86 8.33 -2.11 -8.87
CA ARG A 86 9.16 -1.99 -10.09
C ARG A 86 9.90 -3.28 -10.41
N ARG A 87 10.45 -3.96 -9.40
CA ARG A 87 11.12 -5.25 -9.59
C ARG A 87 10.17 -6.34 -10.07
N LEU A 88 8.97 -6.40 -9.50
CA LEU A 88 7.91 -7.33 -9.94
C LEU A 88 7.44 -7.01 -11.35
N GLN A 89 7.29 -5.71 -11.68
CA GLN A 89 6.95 -5.28 -13.02
C GLN A 89 8.02 -5.68 -14.04
N GLU A 90 9.30 -5.46 -13.73
CA GLU A 90 10.43 -5.89 -14.56
C GLU A 90 10.46 -7.42 -14.72
N GLN A 91 10.22 -8.18 -13.65
CA GLN A 91 10.12 -9.64 -13.72
C GLN A 91 8.96 -10.09 -14.63
N SER A 92 7.79 -9.50 -14.48
CA SER A 92 6.63 -9.81 -15.32
C SER A 92 6.87 -9.47 -16.79
N GLN A 93 7.53 -8.34 -17.08
CA GLN A 93 7.94 -7.98 -18.44
C GLN A 93 8.94 -8.99 -19.02
N HIS A 94 9.93 -9.38 -18.24
CA HIS A 94 10.91 -10.40 -18.65
C HIS A 94 10.25 -11.76 -18.91
N GLU A 95 9.31 -12.19 -18.06
CA GLU A 95 8.55 -13.43 -18.25
C GLU A 95 7.73 -13.40 -19.55
N LEU A 96 7.05 -12.28 -19.82
CA LEU A 96 6.29 -12.10 -21.06
C LEU A 96 7.20 -12.21 -22.30
N GLU A 97 8.39 -11.61 -22.26
CA GLU A 97 9.34 -11.69 -23.37
C GLU A 97 9.89 -13.10 -23.55
N VAL A 98 10.17 -13.82 -22.47
CA VAL A 98 10.56 -15.25 -22.53
C VAL A 98 9.44 -16.08 -23.17
N ALA A 99 8.19 -15.90 -22.75
CA ALA A 99 7.05 -16.59 -23.35
C ALA A 99 6.92 -16.26 -24.84
N ARG A 100 7.07 -14.99 -25.21
CA ARG A 100 7.03 -14.54 -26.61
C ARG A 100 8.11 -15.22 -27.47
N LEU A 101 9.34 -15.29 -26.98
CA LEU A 101 10.43 -15.99 -27.66
C LEU A 101 10.15 -17.49 -27.79
N GLN A 102 9.65 -18.13 -26.72
CA GLN A 102 9.24 -19.55 -26.77
C GLN A 102 8.17 -19.79 -27.84
N PHE A 103 7.12 -18.98 -27.90
CA PHE A 103 6.10 -19.09 -28.95
C PHE A 103 6.68 -18.94 -30.36
N GLN A 104 7.62 -18.01 -30.56
CA GLN A 104 8.25 -17.82 -31.87
C GLN A 104 9.14 -19.02 -32.28
N THR A 105 9.84 -19.65 -31.32
CA THR A 105 10.61 -20.87 -31.62
C THR A 105 9.72 -22.04 -32.02
N VAL A 106 8.58 -22.24 -31.33
CA VAL A 106 7.62 -23.32 -31.62
C VAL A 106 6.98 -23.14 -33.01
N THR A 107 6.65 -21.91 -33.42
CA THR A 107 6.06 -21.66 -34.75
C THR A 107 7.07 -21.75 -35.90
N SER A 108 8.36 -21.44 -35.66
CA SER A 108 9.41 -21.61 -36.66
C SER A 108 9.75 -23.08 -36.96
N GLY A 109 9.37 -24.01 -36.08
CA GLY A 109 9.50 -25.47 -36.27
C GLY A 109 8.20 -26.19 -36.62
N GLN A 110 7.07 -25.49 -36.74
CA GLN A 110 5.74 -26.04 -37.03
C GLN A 110 5.07 -25.34 -38.21
N SER A 111 5.78 -25.15 -39.33
CA SER A 111 5.12 -24.80 -40.59
C SER A 111 4.30 -25.96 -41.18
N ASP A 112 4.50 -27.20 -40.70
CA ASP A 112 4.01 -28.39 -41.42
C ASP A 112 2.85 -29.12 -40.70
N ILE A 113 2.48 -28.75 -39.47
CA ILE A 113 1.48 -29.51 -38.66
C ILE A 113 0.14 -28.75 -38.48
N GLN A 114 0.07 -27.45 -38.78
CA GLN A 114 -1.13 -26.66 -38.51
C GLN A 114 -2.31 -26.92 -39.47
N ALA A 115 -2.11 -27.69 -40.55
CA ALA A 115 -3.19 -28.08 -41.47
C ALA A 115 -3.98 -29.33 -41.03
N VAL A 116 -3.40 -30.23 -40.22
CA VAL A 116 -4.00 -31.56 -39.94
C VAL A 116 -5.01 -31.53 -38.78
N VAL A 117 -4.96 -30.54 -37.88
CA VAL A 117 -5.80 -30.53 -36.67
C VAL A 117 -7.18 -29.88 -36.90
N GLN A 118 -7.39 -29.14 -37.99
CA GLN A 118 -8.70 -28.52 -38.27
C GLN A 118 -9.77 -29.54 -38.71
N GLU A 119 -9.39 -30.75 -39.13
CA GLU A 119 -10.35 -31.76 -39.62
C GLU A 119 -10.97 -32.60 -38.47
N ALA A 120 -10.36 -32.63 -37.29
CA ALA A 120 -10.81 -33.46 -36.15
C ALA A 120 -11.87 -32.79 -35.24
N ILE A 121 -12.22 -31.51 -35.46
CA ILE A 121 -13.20 -30.76 -34.66
C ILE A 121 -14.59 -30.72 -35.36
N GLY A 122 -14.83 -31.67 -36.27
CA GLY A 122 -16.07 -31.78 -37.04
C GLY A 122 -17.25 -32.45 -36.33
N VAL A 123 -17.10 -32.94 -35.09
CA VAL A 123 -18.23 -33.55 -34.37
C VAL A 123 -18.87 -32.54 -33.43
N LYS A 124 -19.73 -31.69 -34.00
CA LYS A 124 -20.71 -30.90 -33.24
C LYS A 124 -21.69 -31.86 -32.55
N LYS A 125 -21.32 -32.39 -31.38
CA LYS A 125 -22.26 -33.07 -30.48
C LYS A 125 -23.33 -32.06 -30.09
N LYS A 126 -24.49 -32.16 -30.73
CA LYS A 126 -25.71 -31.46 -30.32
C LYS A 126 -26.18 -32.11 -29.02
N PHE A 127 -25.61 -31.67 -27.89
CA PHE A 127 -26.20 -31.95 -26.58
C PHE A 127 -27.52 -31.18 -26.52
N LEU A 128 -28.61 -31.88 -26.80
CA LEU A 128 -29.95 -31.38 -26.55
C LEU A 128 -30.15 -31.42 -25.04
N PHE A 129 -29.88 -30.30 -24.37
CA PHE A 129 -30.19 -30.15 -22.96
C PHE A 129 -31.72 -30.19 -22.79
N PRO A 130 -32.25 -30.91 -21.78
CA PRO A 130 -33.64 -30.75 -21.39
C PRO A 130 -33.87 -29.26 -21.10
N LYS A 131 -34.90 -28.66 -21.70
CA LYS A 131 -35.35 -27.31 -21.31
C LYS A 131 -35.81 -27.42 -19.86
N LEU A 132 -34.90 -27.16 -18.93
CA LEU A 132 -35.26 -27.00 -17.53
C LEU A 132 -36.17 -25.77 -17.49
N GLU A 133 -37.43 -25.95 -17.09
CA GLU A 133 -38.34 -24.85 -16.77
C GLU A 133 -37.88 -24.22 -15.45
N VAL A 134 -36.72 -23.56 -15.46
CA VAL A 134 -36.24 -22.83 -14.30
C VAL A 134 -37.19 -21.65 -14.12
N ARG A 135 -37.92 -21.63 -13.00
CA ARG A 135 -38.74 -20.49 -12.58
C ARG A 135 -37.84 -19.26 -12.50
N ARG A 136 -37.90 -18.41 -13.53
CA ARG A 136 -37.05 -17.22 -13.74
C ARG A 136 -37.00 -16.37 -12.48
N PHE A 137 -35.81 -15.99 -12.04
CA PHE A 137 -35.64 -15.10 -10.90
C PHE A 137 -36.24 -13.73 -11.22
N SER A 138 -37.21 -13.27 -10.43
CA SER A 138 -37.97 -12.03 -10.69
C SER A 138 -37.27 -10.75 -10.26
N GLY A 139 -35.95 -10.78 -10.00
CA GLY A 139 -35.17 -9.61 -9.58
C GLY A 139 -35.41 -9.17 -8.13
N ASN A 140 -36.27 -9.86 -7.37
CA ASN A 140 -36.61 -9.45 -6.00
C ASN A 140 -35.56 -9.95 -4.99
N MET A 141 -34.88 -9.03 -4.31
CA MET A 141 -33.80 -9.30 -3.34
C MET A 141 -34.23 -10.27 -2.21
N LYS A 142 -35.52 -10.29 -1.83
CA LYS A 142 -36.02 -11.20 -0.76
C LYS A 142 -35.91 -12.68 -1.13
N TYR A 143 -35.79 -13.01 -2.41
CA TYR A 143 -35.71 -14.39 -2.89
C TYR A 143 -34.35 -14.74 -3.50
N LEU A 144 -33.36 -13.84 -3.40
CA LEU A 144 -32.01 -14.05 -3.94
C LEU A 144 -31.29 -15.20 -3.22
N PHE A 145 -31.35 -15.23 -1.89
CA PHE A 145 -30.69 -16.28 -1.10
C PHE A 145 -31.29 -17.69 -1.36
N PRO A 146 -32.63 -17.89 -1.32
CA PRO A 146 -33.23 -19.18 -1.70
C PRO A 146 -33.03 -19.57 -3.17
N PHE A 147 -32.73 -18.59 -4.05
CA PHE A 147 -32.37 -18.85 -5.43
C PHE A 147 -30.96 -19.44 -5.54
N TRP A 148 -29.96 -18.87 -4.88
CA TRP A 148 -28.58 -19.38 -4.89
C TRP A 148 -28.42 -20.73 -4.19
N SER A 149 -29.20 -21.02 -3.13
CA SER A 149 -29.18 -22.35 -2.47
C SER A 149 -29.53 -23.51 -3.41
N ARG A 150 -30.24 -23.25 -4.52
CA ARG A 150 -30.52 -24.27 -5.54
C ARG A 150 -29.31 -24.58 -6.42
N PHE A 151 -28.40 -23.63 -6.61
CA PHE A 151 -27.16 -23.82 -7.38
C PHE A 151 -26.08 -24.57 -6.61
N GLU A 152 -26.20 -24.68 -5.29
CA GLU A 152 -25.26 -25.43 -4.45
C GLU A 152 -25.16 -26.90 -4.89
N HIS A 153 -26.28 -27.51 -5.28
CA HIS A 153 -26.32 -28.90 -5.75
C HIS A 153 -25.64 -29.06 -7.12
N ILE A 154 -25.81 -28.09 -8.02
CA ILE A 154 -25.19 -28.08 -9.36
C ILE A 154 -23.67 -27.83 -9.25
N HIS A 155 -23.25 -26.99 -8.29
CA HIS A 155 -21.83 -26.72 -8.06
C HIS A 155 -21.09 -27.95 -7.51
N LYS A 156 -21.74 -28.70 -6.61
CA LYS A 156 -21.19 -29.93 -5.99
C LYS A 156 -21.19 -31.14 -6.92
N ASP A 157 -21.93 -31.10 -8.02
CA ASP A 157 -21.95 -32.19 -9.00
C ASP A 157 -20.61 -32.28 -9.74
N ILE A 158 -19.95 -33.44 -9.63
CA ILE A 158 -18.62 -33.71 -10.18
C ILE A 158 -18.72 -34.09 -11.67
N ASP A 159 -19.88 -34.56 -12.13
CA ASP A 159 -20.10 -35.01 -13.50
C ASP A 159 -20.31 -33.83 -14.46
N ILE A 160 -20.54 -32.63 -13.93
CA ILE A 160 -20.72 -31.41 -14.72
C ILE A 160 -19.38 -30.67 -14.87
N VAL A 161 -18.92 -30.53 -16.11
CA VAL A 161 -17.73 -29.73 -16.46
C VAL A 161 -17.95 -28.26 -16.03
N PRO A 162 -16.94 -27.58 -15.44
CA PRO A 162 -17.08 -26.20 -14.95
C PRO A 162 -17.63 -25.20 -15.98
N GLU A 163 -17.26 -25.35 -17.25
CA GLU A 163 -17.75 -24.53 -18.37
C GLU A 163 -19.29 -24.63 -18.53
N ASN A 164 -19.84 -25.83 -18.34
CA ASN A 164 -21.28 -26.07 -18.44
C ASN A 164 -22.02 -25.51 -17.20
N LYS A 165 -21.37 -25.47 -16.02
CA LYS A 165 -21.94 -24.87 -14.80
C LYS A 165 -22.23 -23.38 -14.98
N PHE A 166 -21.34 -22.65 -15.66
CA PHE A 166 -21.54 -21.24 -15.96
C PHE A 166 -22.74 -21.01 -16.88
N GLN A 167 -22.92 -21.87 -17.88
CA GLN A 167 -24.06 -21.80 -18.80
C GLN A 167 -25.41 -22.03 -18.08
N TYR A 168 -25.46 -22.88 -17.04
CA TYR A 168 -26.67 -23.05 -16.22
C TYR A 168 -27.07 -21.77 -15.46
N VAL A 169 -26.08 -21.01 -14.98
CA VAL A 169 -26.33 -19.72 -14.30
C VAL A 169 -26.83 -18.68 -15.30
N VAL A 170 -26.22 -18.62 -16.48
CA VAL A 170 -26.65 -17.71 -17.57
C VAL A 170 -28.08 -18.02 -18.02
N GLN A 171 -28.45 -19.30 -18.16
CA GLN A 171 -29.82 -19.68 -18.54
C GLN A 171 -30.86 -19.37 -17.46
N ALA A 172 -30.47 -19.38 -16.19
CA ALA A 172 -31.35 -19.10 -15.07
C ALA A 172 -31.50 -17.61 -14.73
N THR A 173 -30.69 -16.75 -15.34
CA THR A 173 -30.73 -15.29 -15.19
C THR A 173 -31.45 -14.66 -16.39
N VAL A 174 -32.27 -13.63 -16.14
CA VAL A 174 -32.96 -12.92 -17.22
C VAL A 174 -31.99 -11.88 -17.79
N SER A 175 -31.91 -11.77 -19.12
CA SER A 175 -31.11 -10.74 -19.78
C SER A 175 -31.61 -9.35 -19.37
N GLY A 176 -30.77 -8.57 -18.68
CA GLY A 176 -31.09 -7.22 -18.20
C GLY A 176 -31.59 -7.13 -16.76
N SER A 177 -31.30 -8.13 -15.92
CA SER A 177 -31.50 -8.08 -14.45
C SER A 177 -30.44 -7.22 -13.76
#